data_AF-A0A7S2CSG3-F1
#
_entry.id   AF-A0A7S2CSG3-F1
#
_cell.length_a   1.000
_cell.length_b   1.000
_cell.length_c   1.000
_cell.angle_alpha   90.00
_cell.angle_beta   90.00
_cell.angle_gamma   90.00
#
_symmetry.space_group_name_H-M   'P 1'
#
loop_
_entity.id
_entity.type
_entity.pdbx_description
1 polymer ?
#
loop_
_entity_poly.entity_id
_entity_poly.type
_entity_poly.pdbx_seq_one_letter_code
_entity_poly.pdbx_strand_id
1 'polypeptide(L)'
;SQWGDTDSPAPFGRAEFPEEAYIRDMDAKTGASLKLTILNHTGRIWTMVAGGGASVVYADTISDLGFSHELANYGEYSGAPSEEQTYNYAKTILSLMTR
;
A
#
# COMPACT_ATOMS: atom_id res chain seq x y z
N SER A 1 -8.81 -3.87 -25.72
CA SER A 1 -7.72 -2.89 -25.50
C SER A 1 -6.52 -3.34 -26.31
N GLN A 2 -5.81 -2.44 -27.02
CA GLN A 2 -4.64 -2.80 -27.85
C GLN A 2 -3.38 -3.12 -27.03
N TRP A 3 -3.41 -2.85 -25.72
CA TRP A 3 -2.23 -2.93 -24.87
C TRP A 3 -1.91 -4.35 -24.37
N GLY A 4 -2.88 -5.29 -24.36
CA GLY A 4 -2.66 -6.63 -23.82
C GLY A 4 -2.35 -6.62 -22.31
N ASP A 5 -1.69 -7.66 -21.81
CA ASP A 5 -1.13 -7.69 -20.45
C ASP A 5 0.19 -6.92 -20.42
N THR A 6 0.15 -5.71 -19.86
CA THR A 6 1.32 -4.84 -19.71
C THR A 6 1.79 -4.81 -18.26
N ASP A 7 3.02 -5.26 -18.00
CA ASP A 7 3.63 -5.16 -16.69
C ASP A 7 4.23 -3.77 -16.45
N SER A 8 3.95 -3.21 -15.27
CA SER A 8 4.61 -2.01 -14.74
C SER A 8 5.62 -2.44 -13.67
N PRO A 9 6.92 -2.58 -14.03
CA PRO A 9 7.91 -3.08 -13.11
C PRO A 9 8.15 -2.11 -11.95
N ALA A 10 8.51 -2.65 -10.80
CA ALA A 10 8.95 -1.85 -9.66
C ALA A 10 10.18 -1.00 -10.02
N PRO A 11 10.36 0.19 -9.39
CA PRO A 11 11.57 0.98 -9.55
C PRO A 11 12.84 0.18 -9.23
N PHE A 12 13.95 0.54 -9.87
CA PHE A 12 15.25 -0.09 -9.62
C PHE A 12 15.61 -0.08 -8.14
N GLY A 13 16.10 -1.21 -7.63
CA GLY A 13 16.50 -1.37 -6.23
C GLY A 13 15.39 -1.87 -5.30
N ARG A 14 14.19 -2.15 -5.82
CA ARG A 14 13.08 -2.68 -5.03
C ARG A 14 12.55 -3.99 -5.60
N ALA A 15 12.42 -4.99 -4.73
CA ALA A 15 11.70 -6.21 -5.03
C ALA A 15 10.19 -5.95 -4.98
N GLU A 16 9.45 -6.43 -5.97
CA GLU A 16 7.99 -6.46 -5.90
C GLU A 16 7.56 -7.57 -4.95
N PHE A 17 6.78 -7.19 -3.94
CA PHE A 17 6.24 -8.14 -2.98
C PHE A 17 4.93 -8.74 -3.52
N PRO A 18 4.66 -10.04 -3.28
CA PRO A 18 3.42 -10.66 -3.73
C PRO A 18 2.18 -9.96 -3.14
N GLU A 19 2.30 -9.37 -1.95
CA GLU A 19 1.23 -8.58 -1.32
C GLU A 19 0.91 -7.30 -2.10
N GLU A 20 1.90 -6.66 -2.74
CA GLU A 20 1.68 -5.47 -3.55
C GLU A 20 0.92 -5.83 -4.84
N ALA A 21 1.29 -6.94 -5.46
CA ALA A 21 0.56 -7.49 -6.61
C ALA A 21 -0.87 -7.87 -6.23
N TYR A 22 -1.09 -8.48 -5.06
CA TYR A 22 -2.43 -8.81 -4.57
C TYR A 22 -3.31 -7.57 -4.36
N ILE A 23 -2.79 -6.52 -3.73
CA ILE A 23 -3.54 -5.26 -3.57
C ILE A 23 -3.81 -4.60 -4.93
N ARG A 24 -2.84 -4.64 -5.86
CA ARG A 24 -3.01 -4.10 -7.23
C ARG A 24 -4.09 -4.83 -8.03
N ASP A 25 -4.16 -6.15 -7.91
CA ASP A 25 -5.21 -6.96 -8.52
C ASP A 25 -6.60 -6.65 -7.94
N MET A 26 -6.68 -6.45 -6.61
CA MET A 26 -7.92 -6.03 -5.96
C MET A 26 -8.35 -4.62 -6.39
N ASP A 27 -7.42 -3.68 -6.48
CA ASP A 27 -7.62 -2.30 -6.97
C ASP A 27 -8.17 -2.28 -8.40
N ALA A 28 -7.62 -3.10 -9.29
CA ALA A 28 -8.07 -3.20 -10.68
C ALA A 28 -9.51 -3.73 -10.84
N LYS A 29 -10.06 -4.36 -9.79
CA LYS A 29 -11.40 -4.99 -9.78
C LYS A 29 -12.45 -4.15 -9.04
N THR A 30 -12.11 -2.94 -8.58
CA THR A 30 -13.02 -2.09 -7.81
C THR A 30 -13.08 -0.66 -8.38
N GLY A 31 -14.17 0.05 -8.07
CA GLY A 31 -14.26 1.51 -8.29
C GLY A 31 -13.63 2.33 -7.16
N ALA A 32 -13.28 1.68 -6.04
CA ALA A 32 -12.48 2.26 -4.98
C ALA A 32 -11.00 2.39 -5.41
N SER A 33 -10.19 3.08 -4.62
CA SER A 33 -8.73 3.08 -4.78
C SER A 33 -8.11 2.33 -3.60
N LEU A 34 -7.25 1.37 -3.90
CA LEU A 34 -6.49 0.56 -2.95
C LEU A 34 -5.03 0.56 -3.41
N LYS A 35 -4.12 1.11 -2.61
CA LYS A 35 -2.71 1.26 -2.98
C LYS A 35 -1.84 0.78 -1.83
N LEU A 36 -0.89 -0.09 -2.12
CA LEU A 36 0.10 -0.55 -1.15
C LEU A 36 1.50 -0.54 -1.77
N THR A 37 2.46 -0.08 -1.00
CA THR A 37 3.86 0.06 -1.38
C THR A 37 4.71 -0.17 -0.14
N ILE A 38 5.43 -1.29 -0.08
CA ILE A 38 6.35 -1.66 1.00
C ILE A 38 7.67 -0.92 0.78
N LEU A 39 8.03 -0.08 1.74
CA LEU A 39 9.26 0.73 1.74
C LEU A 39 10.37 0.05 2.53
N ASN A 40 10.05 -0.43 3.73
CA ASN A 40 10.98 -1.11 4.62
C ASN A 40 10.25 -2.25 5.35
N HIS A 41 10.37 -3.48 4.85
CA HIS A 41 9.67 -4.64 5.44
C HIS A 41 10.09 -4.95 6.90
N THR A 42 11.22 -4.43 7.38
CA THR A 42 11.64 -4.54 8.79
C THR A 42 11.29 -3.30 9.63
N GLY A 43 10.61 -2.31 9.04
CA GLY A 43 10.20 -1.09 9.72
C GLY A 43 9.10 -1.37 10.74
N ARG A 44 9.12 -0.64 11.87
CA ARG A 44 8.13 -0.80 12.94
C ARG A 44 6.87 0.05 12.78
N ILE A 45 6.86 1.04 11.89
CA ILE A 45 5.72 1.95 11.70
C ILE A 45 4.93 1.52 10.47
N TRP A 46 3.73 1.00 10.69
CA TRP A 46 2.80 0.59 9.64
C TRP A 46 1.61 1.53 9.57
N THR A 47 1.19 1.86 8.35
CA THR A 47 0.08 2.78 8.10
C THR A 47 -1.04 2.12 7.31
N MET A 48 -2.27 2.37 7.74
CA MET A 48 -3.50 2.03 7.01
C MET A 48 -4.40 3.26 7.05
N VAL A 49 -4.19 4.17 6.10
CA VAL A 49 -4.83 5.50 6.08
C VAL A 49 -5.90 5.58 4.99
N ALA A 50 -7.04 6.19 5.32
CA ALA A 50 -8.09 6.45 4.35
C ALA A 50 -7.82 7.75 3.57
N GLY A 51 -7.79 7.68 2.24
CA GLY A 51 -7.62 8.84 1.36
C GLY A 51 -6.16 9.16 1.00
N GLY A 52 -5.88 9.30 -0.30
CA GLY A 52 -4.54 9.64 -0.80
C GLY A 52 -3.95 10.96 -0.30
N GLY A 53 -4.77 11.98 -0.01
CA GLY A 53 -4.26 13.22 0.59
C GLY A 53 -3.83 13.03 2.04
N ALA A 54 -4.61 12.28 2.82
CA ALA A 54 -4.29 12.01 4.21
C ALA A 54 -3.06 11.09 4.31
N SER A 55 -2.94 10.06 3.47
CA SER A 55 -1.79 9.15 3.51
C SER A 55 -0.46 9.87 3.29
N VAL A 56 -0.42 10.89 2.42
CA VAL A 56 0.75 11.76 2.25
C VAL A 56 1.04 12.54 3.53
N VAL A 57 0.05 13.22 4.11
CA VAL A 57 0.24 14.01 5.34
C VAL A 57 0.73 13.15 6.51
N TYR A 58 0.22 11.93 6.66
CA TYR A 58 0.70 11.01 7.69
C TYR A 58 2.15 10.57 7.43
N ALA A 59 2.52 10.26 6.18
CA ALA A 59 3.89 9.90 5.82
C ALA A 59 4.86 11.07 6.05
N ASP A 60 4.49 12.29 5.65
CA ASP A 60 5.27 13.51 5.89
C ASP A 60 5.47 13.73 7.40
N THR A 61 4.42 13.61 8.20
CA THR A 61 4.52 13.77 9.66
C THR A 61 5.46 12.73 10.29
N ILE A 62 5.40 11.47 9.86
CA ILE A 62 6.31 10.42 10.33
C ILE A 62 7.76 10.75 9.96
N SER A 63 7.98 11.27 8.75
CA SER A 63 9.29 11.70 8.26
C SER A 63 9.82 12.90 9.05
N ASP A 64 8.99 13.93 9.27
CA ASP A 64 9.34 15.15 10.01
C ASP A 64 9.71 14.88 11.47
N LEU A 65 9.10 13.84 12.06
CA LEU A 65 9.44 13.36 13.40
C LEU A 65 10.71 12.48 13.44
N GLY A 66 11.41 12.32 12.30
CA GLY A 66 12.69 11.60 12.20
C GLY A 66 12.56 10.09 12.03
N PHE A 67 11.37 9.57 11.75
CA PHE A 67 11.10 8.12 11.67
C PHE A 67 10.91 7.61 10.24
N SER A 68 11.37 8.35 9.22
CA SER A 68 11.27 7.93 7.81
C SER A 68 11.89 6.55 7.54
N HIS A 69 13.01 6.24 8.20
CA HIS A 69 13.70 4.94 8.08
C HIS A 69 12.94 3.78 8.75
N GLU A 70 11.99 4.07 9.64
CA GLU A 70 11.14 3.08 10.33
C GLU A 70 9.78 2.89 9.67
N LEU A 71 9.45 3.71 8.65
CA LEU A 71 8.20 3.63 7.91
C LEU A 71 8.21 2.40 7.00
N ALA A 72 7.36 1.44 7.33
CA ALA A 72 7.36 0.15 6.66
C ALA A 72 6.65 0.17 5.31
N ASN A 73 5.55 0.91 5.22
CA ASN A 73 4.72 0.98 4.03
C ASN A 73 4.17 2.39 3.79
N TYR A 74 3.93 2.67 2.51
CA TYR A 74 3.08 3.75 2.04
C TYR A 74 1.87 3.15 1.32
N GLY A 75 0.69 3.70 1.56
CA GLY A 75 -0.53 3.18 0.96
C GLY A 75 -1.77 3.92 1.43
N GLU A 76 -2.88 3.66 0.75
CA GLU A 76 -4.17 4.25 1.07
C GLU A 76 -5.32 3.35 0.63
N TYR A 77 -6.48 3.58 1.25
CA TYR A 77 -7.76 3.12 0.72
C TYR A 77 -8.75 4.29 0.63
N SER A 78 -9.47 4.42 -0.48
CA SER A 78 -10.44 5.50 -0.69
C SER A 78 -11.48 5.15 -1.76
N GLY A 79 -12.41 6.07 -2.05
CA GLY A 79 -13.47 5.81 -3.04
C GLY A 79 -14.55 4.84 -2.55
N ALA A 80 -14.78 4.79 -1.23
CA ALA A 80 -15.79 3.94 -0.58
C ALA A 80 -15.66 2.43 -0.89
N PRO A 81 -14.54 1.78 -0.51
CA PRO A 81 -14.40 0.34 -0.66
C PRO A 81 -15.43 -0.42 0.20
N SER A 82 -15.75 -1.64 -0.21
CA SER A 82 -16.63 -2.52 0.56
C SER A 82 -15.96 -3.01 1.85
N GLU A 83 -16.77 -3.60 2.74
CA GLU A 83 -16.28 -4.27 3.95
C GLU A 83 -15.26 -5.37 3.59
N GLU A 84 -15.56 -6.21 2.59
CA GLU A 84 -14.68 -7.30 2.15
C GLU A 84 -13.35 -6.78 1.59
N GLN A 85 -13.38 -5.70 0.81
CA GLN A 85 -12.16 -5.06 0.28
C GLN A 85 -11.30 -4.50 1.40
N THR A 86 -11.92 -3.81 2.36
CA THR A 86 -11.23 -3.24 3.52
C THR A 86 -10.66 -4.35 4.40
N TYR A 87 -11.39 -5.45 4.58
CA TYR A 87 -10.93 -6.65 5.30
C TYR A 87 -9.68 -7.25 4.65
N ASN A 88 -9.72 -7.48 3.33
CA ASN A 88 -8.59 -8.06 2.60
C ASN A 88 -7.36 -7.14 2.60
N TYR A 89 -7.57 -5.83 2.47
CA TYR A 89 -6.52 -4.82 2.59
C TYR A 89 -5.89 -4.83 3.99
N ALA A 90 -6.70 -4.78 5.04
CA ALA A 90 -6.25 -4.81 6.43
C ALA A 90 -5.49 -6.11 6.76
N LYS A 91 -6.05 -7.26 6.37
CA LYS A 91 -5.45 -8.57 6.59
C LYS A 91 -4.06 -8.66 5.94
N THR A 92 -3.89 -8.09 4.76
CA THR A 92 -2.60 -8.04 4.06
C THR A 92 -1.57 -7.26 4.87
N ILE A 93 -1.92 -6.06 5.36
CA ILE A 93 -1.03 -5.24 6.21
C ILE A 93 -0.69 -5.96 7.52
N LEU A 94 -1.70 -6.51 8.19
CA LEU A 94 -1.51 -7.25 9.44
C LEU A 94 -0.59 -8.46 9.24
N SER A 95 -0.75 -9.19 8.14
CA SER A 95 0.12 -10.33 7.83
C SER A 95 1.57 -9.91 7.54
N LEU A 96 1.79 -8.73 6.98
CA LEU A 96 3.13 -8.22 6.70
C LEU A 96 3.82 -7.75 7.98
N MET A 97 3.10 -7.07 8.88
CA MET A 97 3.67 -6.51 10.11
C MET A 97 3.97 -7.54 11.20
N THR A 98 3.47 -8.78 11.07
CA THR A 98 3.71 -9.88 12.03
C THR A 98 4.61 -10.97 11.47
N ARG A 99 5.51 -10.63 10.54
CA ARG A 99 6.54 -11.55 10.03
C ARG A 99 7.75 -11.61 10.94
#